data_AF-A0AA35ZZ93-F1
#
_entry.id   AF-A0AA35ZZ93-F1
#
_cell.length_a   1.000
_cell.length_b   1.000
_cell.length_c   1.000
_cell.angle_alpha   90.00
_cell.angle_beta   90.00
_cell.angle_gamma   90.00
#
_symmetry.space_group_name_H-M   'P 1'
#
loop_
_entity.id
_entity.type
_entity.pdbx_description
1 polymer ?
#
loop_
_entity_poly.entity_id
_entity_poly.type
_entity_poly.pdbx_seq_one_letter_code
_entity_poly.pdbx_strand_id
1 'polypeptide(L)'
;MIRRTMGTNDKSVQLKVYLDKKKKKVKFAVAEEDFVEILFSFFTLPLGTIAKLSRKYSNNDIKVGSLTSLYGSVVDLNLQHFSSKNSKDGLLNPRNSSLSHCKKLKVNLDETNPMDDSVATDDVVFLKNKGNFIITDDLNVKPFMLDKSIQLLNSLGVESINCLEERKMRFGLEEFSNLLMWSLSTNTPLTNLVIGGSKKPWSSTSRLTNSTLIDITSANLFSSNIGKITQPMKLLVHKAKKKVLCAQVEHPFVELLFSFLTIPLGSFVRLTKEIDDDSSPVQVGIINLYKSISCLADENHLESEDVKAMLLCPKIANSYRRVTEFLPIYDVNKGAGHFLKEHARIFIVSDELEVTISQSIDVISKFNKLGVHVADMEVMEVTIGEQEALLLLKASLSSTSALTDCFDPFRKKPKDHVPNIGFAEDGGSDSGEEVDYSGDEVGFTLEDEDDSDESFVIIDL
;
A
#
# COMPACT_ATOMS: atom_id res chain seq x y z
N MET A 1 37.55 -3.66 -6.78
CA MET A 1 37.82 -2.80 -5.62
C MET A 1 37.27 -1.41 -5.93
N ILE A 2 35.97 -1.20 -5.69
CA ILE A 2 35.29 0.05 -6.02
C ILE A 2 35.45 0.97 -4.81
N ARG A 3 36.09 2.12 -5.02
CA ARG A 3 36.29 3.16 -4.02
C ARG A 3 34.93 3.59 -3.47
N ARG A 4 34.71 3.36 -2.18
CA ARG A 4 33.71 4.08 -1.38
C ARG A 4 34.03 5.57 -1.49
N THR A 5 33.20 6.31 -2.21
CA THR A 5 33.16 7.76 -2.07
C THR A 5 32.57 8.08 -0.70
N MET A 6 33.45 8.27 0.28
CA MET A 6 33.11 8.95 1.53
C MET A 6 32.69 10.37 1.19
N GLY A 7 31.45 10.71 1.51
CA GLY A 7 30.89 12.04 1.35
C GLY A 7 29.90 12.33 2.47
N THR A 8 30.25 13.36 3.26
CA THR A 8 29.49 14.07 4.32
C THR A 8 29.44 13.40 5.70
N ASN A 9 29.79 14.20 6.74
CA ASN A 9 29.85 13.85 8.16
C ASN A 9 28.70 12.92 8.58
N ASP A 10 29.03 11.77 9.15
CA ASP A 10 28.09 10.70 9.51
C ASP A 10 27.21 11.13 10.71
N LYS A 11 26.23 11.99 10.43
CA LYS A 11 25.21 12.37 11.41
C LYS A 11 24.45 11.10 11.76
N SER A 12 24.49 10.73 13.03
CA SER A 12 23.81 9.56 13.55
C SER A 12 23.15 9.89 14.89
N VAL A 13 22.09 9.17 15.20
CA VAL A 13 21.39 9.23 16.50
C VAL A 13 21.49 7.88 17.20
N GLN A 14 21.41 7.89 18.53
CA GLN A 14 21.52 6.67 19.33
C GLN A 14 20.14 6.09 19.64
N LEU A 15 20.06 4.77 19.66
CA LEU A 15 18.91 4.00 20.13
C LEU A 15 19.37 2.96 21.14
N LYS A 16 18.69 2.87 22.29
CA LYS A 16 18.91 1.79 23.26
C LYS A 16 17.84 0.73 23.05
N VAL A 17 18.23 -0.45 22.62
CA VAL A 17 17.31 -1.56 22.33
C VAL A 17 17.39 -2.61 23.43
N TYR A 18 16.24 -3.12 23.88
CA TYR A 18 16.16 -4.18 24.88
C TYR A 18 15.63 -5.47 24.24
N LEU A 19 16.52 -6.45 24.15
CA LEU A 19 16.31 -7.71 23.42
C LEU A 19 16.07 -8.87 24.39
N ASP A 20 15.04 -9.67 24.13
CA ASP A 20 14.93 -11.00 24.72
C ASP A 20 15.86 -11.96 23.97
N LYS A 21 17.01 -12.32 24.57
CA LYS A 21 18.01 -13.20 23.94
C LYS A 21 17.45 -14.56 23.58
N LYS A 22 16.56 -15.12 24.42
CA LYS A 22 16.01 -16.46 24.23
C LYS A 22 15.05 -16.46 23.04
N LYS A 23 14.19 -15.44 22.95
CA LYS A 23 13.21 -15.30 21.87
C LYS A 23 13.78 -14.66 20.61
N LYS A 24 15.01 -14.12 20.66
CA LYS A 24 15.63 -13.32 19.60
C LYS A 24 14.66 -12.26 19.08
N LYS A 25 14.05 -11.50 20.00
CA LYS A 25 13.04 -10.49 19.68
C LYS A 25 13.26 -9.23 20.50
N VAL A 26 13.19 -8.08 19.83
CA VAL A 26 13.18 -6.77 20.50
C VAL A 26 11.88 -6.63 21.25
N LYS A 27 11.97 -6.29 22.55
CA LYS A 27 10.78 -6.02 23.36
C LYS A 27 10.37 -4.57 23.25
N PHE A 28 11.34 -3.67 23.42
CA PHE A 28 11.17 -2.24 23.28
C PHE A 28 12.54 -1.59 23.05
N ALA A 29 12.52 -0.33 22.66
CA ALA A 29 13.67 0.54 22.62
C ALA A 29 13.36 1.84 23.38
N VAL A 30 14.41 2.48 23.87
CA VAL A 30 14.35 3.81 24.47
C VAL A 30 15.12 4.75 23.56
N ALA A 31 14.46 5.83 23.15
CA ALA A 31 14.96 6.79 22.18
C ALA A 31 14.80 8.22 22.72
N GLU A 32 15.69 9.11 22.29
CA GLU A 32 15.55 10.54 22.50
C GLU A 32 14.71 11.16 21.38
N GLU A 33 14.29 12.41 21.59
CA GLU A 33 13.52 13.24 20.66
C GLU A 33 13.98 13.13 19.21
N ASP A 34 15.28 13.33 18.91
CA ASP A 34 15.76 13.34 17.53
C ASP A 34 15.44 12.05 16.77
N PHE A 35 15.45 10.90 17.43
CA PHE A 35 15.13 9.62 16.81
C PHE A 35 13.65 9.57 16.42
N VAL A 36 12.77 10.04 17.32
CA VAL A 36 11.32 10.07 17.10
C VAL A 36 10.95 11.05 16.00
N GLU A 37 11.64 12.19 15.93
CA GLU A 37 11.42 13.17 14.88
C GLU A 37 11.77 12.61 13.50
N ILE A 38 12.86 11.84 13.40
CA ILE A 38 13.22 11.16 12.17
C ILE A 38 12.15 10.11 11.81
N LEU A 39 11.61 9.36 12.78
CA LEU A 39 10.49 8.45 12.51
C LEU A 39 9.25 9.20 11.97
N PHE A 40 8.85 10.31 12.58
CA PHE A 40 7.70 11.08 12.11
C PHE A 40 7.93 11.70 10.73
N SER A 41 9.17 12.06 10.41
CA SER A 41 9.53 12.57 9.08
C SER A 41 9.19 11.58 7.94
N PHE A 42 9.08 10.27 8.22
CA PHE A 42 8.69 9.27 7.23
C PHE A 42 7.37 9.60 6.55
N PHE A 43 6.42 10.18 7.28
CA PHE A 43 5.10 10.53 6.71
C PHE A 43 5.17 11.68 5.71
N THR A 44 6.21 12.50 5.77
CA THR A 44 6.41 13.60 4.82
C THR A 44 7.04 13.14 3.51
N LEU A 45 7.63 11.95 3.47
CA LEU A 45 8.33 11.43 2.30
C LEU A 45 7.33 11.05 1.19
N PRO A 46 7.47 11.61 -0.03
CA PRO A 46 6.78 11.09 -1.20
C PRO A 46 7.12 9.61 -1.44
N LEU A 47 6.14 8.82 -1.90
CA LEU A 47 6.34 7.40 -2.19
C LEU A 47 7.48 7.15 -3.19
N GLY A 48 7.70 8.05 -4.16
CA GLY A 48 8.83 7.95 -5.08
C GLY A 48 10.19 8.14 -4.38
N THR A 49 10.26 8.96 -3.33
CA THR A 49 11.45 9.08 -2.47
C THR A 49 11.70 7.78 -1.70
N ILE A 50 10.65 7.15 -1.18
CA ILE A 50 10.73 5.84 -0.50
C ILE A 50 11.23 4.76 -1.47
N ALA A 51 10.68 4.70 -2.70
CA ALA A 51 11.11 3.77 -3.73
C ALA A 51 12.57 3.99 -4.15
N LYS A 52 13.01 5.26 -4.24
CA LYS A 52 14.41 5.63 -4.48
C LYS A 52 15.33 5.14 -3.36
N LEU A 53 14.96 5.37 -2.09
CA LEU A 53 15.72 4.91 -0.92
C LEU A 53 15.80 3.39 -0.87
N SER A 54 14.70 2.70 -1.15
CA SER A 54 14.65 1.23 -1.27
C SER A 54 15.72 0.74 -2.25
N ARG A 55 15.81 1.34 -3.45
CA ARG A 55 16.80 0.94 -4.46
C ARG A 55 18.25 1.28 -4.09
N LYS A 56 18.46 2.34 -3.29
CA LYS A 56 19.80 2.84 -2.94
C LYS A 56 20.41 2.11 -1.75
N TYR A 57 19.62 1.86 -0.71
CA TYR A 57 20.10 1.38 0.60
C TYR A 57 19.67 -0.03 0.94
N SER A 58 18.63 -0.57 0.30
CA SER A 58 18.37 -1.99 0.45
C SER A 58 19.48 -2.73 -0.29
N ASN A 59 20.05 -3.77 0.33
CA ASN A 59 21.02 -4.67 -0.28
C ASN A 59 20.39 -5.52 -1.41
N ASN A 60 19.78 -4.88 -2.41
CA ASN A 60 19.00 -5.42 -3.54
C ASN A 60 17.81 -6.35 -3.19
N ASP A 61 17.62 -6.73 -1.92
CA ASP A 61 16.65 -7.76 -1.53
C ASP A 61 15.30 -7.21 -0.99
N ILE A 62 15.26 -5.96 -0.52
CA ILE A 62 14.05 -5.37 0.08
C ILE A 62 13.33 -4.48 -0.94
N LYS A 63 12.35 -5.04 -1.63
CA LYS A 63 11.40 -4.29 -2.48
C LYS A 63 10.26 -3.73 -1.60
N VAL A 64 9.75 -2.55 -1.94
CA VAL A 64 8.52 -1.99 -1.38
C VAL A 64 7.38 -2.30 -2.35
N GLY A 65 6.83 -3.51 -2.27
CA GLY A 65 5.78 -3.99 -3.17
C GLY A 65 6.06 -3.72 -4.65
N SER A 66 5.03 -3.31 -5.37
CA SER A 66 5.03 -2.96 -6.79
C SER A 66 5.50 -1.52 -7.05
N LEU A 67 5.55 -0.68 -6.01
CA LEU A 67 6.03 0.70 -6.07
C LEU A 67 7.49 0.77 -6.56
N THR A 68 8.33 -0.19 -6.17
CA THR A 68 9.72 -0.28 -6.65
C THR A 68 9.79 -0.49 -8.17
N SER A 69 8.92 -1.33 -8.72
CA SER A 69 8.86 -1.61 -10.18
C SER A 69 8.26 -0.43 -10.95
N LEU A 70 7.26 0.24 -10.38
CA LEU A 70 6.70 1.48 -10.93
C LEU A 70 7.74 2.61 -10.98
N TYR A 71 8.50 2.84 -9.90
CA TYR A 71 9.61 3.80 -9.90
C TYR A 71 10.70 3.41 -10.90
N GLY A 72 11.03 2.12 -11.01
CA GLY A 72 11.94 1.59 -12.02
C GLY A 72 11.51 1.93 -13.45
N SER A 73 10.21 1.92 -13.71
CA SER A 73 9.66 2.30 -15.02
C SER A 73 9.95 3.76 -15.37
N VAL A 74 9.85 4.68 -14.40
CA VAL A 74 10.21 6.08 -14.61
C VAL A 74 11.71 6.23 -14.88
N VAL A 75 12.57 5.45 -14.21
CA VAL A 75 14.02 5.43 -14.48
C VAL A 75 14.27 5.03 -15.93
N ASP A 76 13.68 3.92 -16.37
CA ASP A 76 13.99 3.25 -17.62
C ASP A 76 13.35 3.92 -18.85
N LEU A 77 12.17 4.54 -18.72
CA LEU A 77 11.49 5.21 -19.83
C LEU A 77 12.29 6.41 -20.37
N ASN A 78 12.43 6.50 -21.69
CA ASN A 78 13.16 7.60 -22.31
C ASN A 78 12.47 8.97 -22.09
N LEU A 79 13.26 10.02 -21.88
CA LEU A 79 12.82 11.40 -21.72
C LEU A 79 11.83 11.86 -22.81
N GLN A 80 11.94 11.33 -24.03
CA GLN A 80 11.05 11.68 -25.14
C GLN A 80 9.57 11.41 -24.84
N HIS A 81 9.25 10.50 -23.92
CA HIS A 81 7.88 10.13 -23.53
C HIS A 81 7.29 11.03 -22.45
N PHE A 82 8.12 11.83 -21.78
CA PHE A 82 7.68 12.78 -20.76
C PHE A 82 7.41 14.15 -21.38
N SER A 83 6.43 14.88 -20.83
CA SER A 83 6.07 16.22 -21.31
C SER A 83 7.21 17.23 -21.19
N SER A 84 8.06 17.06 -20.17
CA SER A 84 9.27 17.85 -20.00
C SER A 84 10.31 17.08 -19.19
N LYS A 85 11.56 17.57 -19.22
CA LYS A 85 12.61 17.10 -18.31
C LYS A 85 12.21 17.27 -16.85
N ASN A 86 11.59 18.40 -16.50
CA ASN A 86 11.11 18.66 -15.15
C ASN A 86 10.04 17.66 -14.70
N SER A 87 9.19 17.18 -15.62
CA SER A 87 8.16 16.18 -15.32
C SER A 87 8.80 14.84 -14.92
N LYS A 88 9.80 14.38 -15.69
CA LYS A 88 10.55 13.16 -15.37
C LYS A 88 11.36 13.32 -14.08
N ASP A 89 12.12 14.41 -13.96
CA ASP A 89 12.95 14.68 -12.79
C ASP A 89 12.11 14.81 -11.51
N GLY A 90 10.90 15.38 -11.62
CA GLY A 90 9.93 15.49 -10.53
C GLY A 90 9.31 14.15 -10.10
N LEU A 91 9.35 13.11 -10.92
CA LEU A 91 8.94 11.75 -10.53
C LEU A 91 10.14 10.95 -9.96
N LEU A 92 11.35 11.21 -10.46
CA LEU A 92 12.58 10.57 -9.96
C LEU A 92 13.04 11.15 -8.62
N ASN A 93 12.81 12.44 -8.40
CA ASN A 93 13.17 13.15 -7.17
C ASN A 93 11.96 13.97 -6.69
N PRO A 94 10.92 13.31 -6.15
CA PRO A 94 9.72 14.03 -5.81
C PRO A 94 9.93 15.05 -4.70
N ARG A 95 9.23 16.18 -4.79
CA ARG A 95 9.36 17.26 -3.81
C ARG A 95 8.53 16.97 -2.56
N ASN A 96 9.14 17.12 -1.40
CA ASN A 96 8.46 17.13 -0.11
C ASN A 96 7.92 18.53 0.18
N SER A 97 6.61 18.65 0.39
CA SER A 97 5.95 19.93 0.74
C SER A 97 6.32 20.42 2.14
N SER A 98 6.77 19.52 3.01
CA SER A 98 7.14 19.77 4.39
C SER A 98 8.66 19.89 4.59
N LEU A 99 9.43 20.06 3.51
CA LEU A 99 10.90 20.09 3.55
C LEU A 99 11.44 21.06 4.60
N SER A 100 10.83 22.25 4.75
CA SER A 100 11.23 23.26 5.74
C SER A 100 11.28 22.72 7.17
N HIS A 101 10.31 21.89 7.56
CA HIS A 101 10.22 21.27 8.88
C HIS A 101 11.23 20.12 9.07
N CYS A 102 11.73 19.55 7.96
CA CYS A 102 12.69 18.45 7.99
C CYS A 102 14.15 18.95 7.96
N LYS A 103 14.40 20.25 7.68
CA LYS A 103 15.76 20.82 7.51
C LYS A 103 16.65 20.63 8.75
N LYS A 104 16.07 20.68 9.95
CA LYS A 104 16.79 20.58 11.24
C LYS A 104 16.98 19.15 11.74
N LEU A 105 16.40 18.14 11.07
CA LEU A 105 16.57 16.74 11.46
C LEU A 105 18.05 16.35 11.48
N LYS A 106 18.47 15.61 12.52
CA LYS A 106 19.83 15.08 12.61
C LYS A 106 20.14 14.16 11.43
N VAL A 107 19.18 13.33 11.02
CA VAL A 107 19.26 12.54 9.79
C VAL A 107 18.04 12.85 8.94
N ASN A 108 18.25 13.36 7.73
CA ASN A 108 17.15 13.63 6.81
C ASN A 108 17.19 12.59 5.69
N LEU A 109 16.10 11.82 5.55
CA LEU A 109 15.94 10.81 4.50
C LEU A 109 15.58 11.43 3.15
N ASP A 110 15.11 12.68 3.15
CA ASP A 110 14.89 13.45 1.94
C ASP A 110 16.22 14.02 1.44
N GLU A 111 16.82 13.34 0.47
CA GLU A 111 18.06 13.76 -0.19
C GLU A 111 17.84 14.85 -1.25
N THR A 112 16.63 15.41 -1.38
CA THR A 112 16.44 16.53 -2.31
C THR A 112 17.21 17.74 -1.81
N ASN A 113 18.08 18.28 -2.67
CA ASN A 113 18.85 19.47 -2.34
C ASN A 113 17.88 20.58 -1.93
N PRO A 114 18.04 21.20 -0.74
CA PRO A 114 17.27 22.39 -0.42
C PRO A 114 17.65 23.43 -1.48
N MET A 115 16.73 23.69 -2.41
CA MET A 115 16.81 24.89 -3.22
C MET A 115 16.77 26.08 -2.25
N ASP A 116 17.57 27.07 -2.59
CA ASP A 116 17.88 28.29 -1.86
C ASP A 116 16.63 29.06 -1.40
N ASP A 117 15.96 28.57 -0.34
CA ASP A 117 14.92 29.29 0.38
C ASP A 117 15.57 29.87 1.64
N SER A 118 15.95 31.14 1.54
CA SER A 118 16.62 31.97 2.54
C SER A 118 15.73 32.37 3.73
N VAL A 119 14.63 31.65 3.99
CA VAL A 119 13.83 31.87 5.19
C VAL A 119 14.23 30.83 6.23
N ALA A 120 15.26 31.17 6.99
CA ALA A 120 15.49 30.55 8.29
C ALA A 120 14.34 31.01 9.20
N THR A 121 13.29 30.21 9.31
CA THR A 121 12.36 30.33 10.42
C THR A 121 13.02 29.69 11.64
N ASP A 122 13.16 30.48 12.69
CA ASP A 122 13.52 29.98 14.01
C ASP A 122 12.55 28.86 14.41
N ASP A 123 13.15 27.78 14.94
CA ASP A 123 12.58 26.55 15.51
C ASP A 123 11.25 26.02 15.00
N VAL A 124 11.30 24.92 14.21
CA VAL A 124 10.36 23.80 14.45
C VAL A 124 11.04 22.47 14.09
N VAL A 125 11.11 21.59 15.08
CA VAL A 125 11.14 20.15 14.88
C VAL A 125 9.86 19.59 15.55
N PHE A 126 9.39 18.39 15.19
CA PHE A 126 7.97 18.03 15.35
C PHE A 126 7.47 17.99 16.81
N LEU A 127 8.37 17.78 17.76
CA LEU A 127 8.07 17.63 19.17
C LEU A 127 8.31 18.95 19.92
N LYS A 128 7.48 19.19 20.93
CA LYS A 128 7.51 20.41 21.75
C LYS A 128 8.56 20.40 22.83
N ASN A 129 8.80 19.23 23.41
CA ASN A 129 9.60 19.07 24.60
C ASN A 129 10.62 17.96 24.40
N LYS A 130 11.86 18.23 24.84
CA LYS A 130 12.89 17.21 24.95
C LYS A 130 12.44 16.13 25.92
N GLY A 131 12.51 14.88 25.49
CA GLY A 131 12.06 13.75 26.28
C GLY A 131 12.62 12.43 25.79
N ASN A 132 12.47 11.42 26.64
CA ASN A 132 12.69 10.04 26.25
C ASN A 132 11.36 9.42 25.84
N PHE A 133 11.44 8.52 24.87
CA PHE A 133 10.30 7.79 24.34
C PHE A 133 10.58 6.30 24.41
N ILE A 134 9.53 5.52 24.68
CA ILE A 134 9.55 4.07 24.50
C ILE A 134 8.97 3.76 23.13
N ILE A 135 9.70 2.96 22.36
CA ILE A 135 9.32 2.50 21.03
C ILE A 135 9.20 0.99 21.08
N THR A 136 8.03 0.45 20.75
CA THR A 136 7.83 -1.01 20.66
C THR A 136 8.38 -1.56 19.34
N ASP A 137 8.52 -2.88 19.24
CA ASP A 137 9.04 -3.54 18.03
C ASP A 137 8.25 -3.19 16.76
N ASP A 138 6.93 -3.01 16.90
CA ASP A 138 5.97 -2.56 15.88
C ASP A 138 5.84 -1.03 15.80
N LEU A 139 6.88 -0.28 16.22
CA LEU A 139 7.01 1.18 16.12
C LEU A 139 5.92 2.03 16.77
N ASN A 140 5.20 1.50 17.75
CA ASN A 140 4.37 2.35 18.59
C ASN A 140 5.27 3.21 19.49
N VAL A 141 5.17 4.52 19.36
CA VAL A 141 5.95 5.51 20.12
C VAL A 141 5.09 6.07 21.24
N LYS A 142 5.62 6.04 22.47
CA LYS A 142 4.98 6.61 23.66
C LYS A 142 5.98 7.45 24.45
N PRO A 143 5.57 8.57 25.06
CA PRO A 143 6.41 9.29 26.02
C PRO A 143 6.82 8.36 27.16
N PHE A 144 8.04 8.50 27.63
CA PHE A 144 8.50 7.76 28.80
C PHE A 144 7.84 8.34 30.06
N MET A 145 6.92 7.59 30.66
CA MET A 145 6.30 7.86 31.96
C MET A 145 6.42 6.61 32.83
N LEU A 146 6.91 6.73 34.06
CA LEU A 146 7.33 5.56 34.86
C LEU A 146 6.22 4.51 35.06
N ASP A 147 5.03 4.97 35.43
CA ASP A 147 3.82 4.16 35.63
C ASP A 147 3.34 3.51 34.32
N LYS A 148 3.16 4.29 33.24
CA LYS A 148 2.76 3.79 31.92
C LYS A 148 3.80 2.83 31.33
N SER A 149 5.08 3.07 31.59
CA SER A 149 6.19 2.24 31.13
C SER A 149 6.15 0.87 31.79
N ILE A 150 5.93 0.79 33.10
CA ILE A 150 5.79 -0.50 33.80
C ILE A 150 4.58 -1.28 33.26
N GLN A 151 3.44 -0.61 33.05
CA GLN A 151 2.26 -1.24 32.45
C GLN A 151 2.54 -1.79 31.04
N LEU A 152 3.25 -1.02 30.20
CA LEU A 152 3.65 -1.45 28.87
C LEU A 152 4.60 -2.65 28.91
N LEU A 153 5.59 -2.65 29.81
CA LEU A 153 6.52 -3.78 29.96
C LEU A 153 5.78 -5.06 30.35
N ASN A 154 4.80 -4.96 31.26
CA ASN A 154 3.92 -6.08 31.61
C ASN A 154 3.13 -6.57 30.39
N SER A 155 2.53 -5.67 29.60
CA SER A 155 1.79 -6.07 28.39
C SER A 155 2.67 -6.69 27.30
N LEU A 156 3.96 -6.35 27.27
CA LEU A 156 4.95 -6.96 26.39
C LEU A 156 5.49 -8.31 26.92
N GLY A 157 5.01 -8.76 28.09
CA GLY A 157 5.43 -9.99 28.75
C GLY A 157 6.89 -9.94 29.21
N VAL A 158 7.34 -8.79 29.72
CA VAL A 158 8.65 -8.64 30.36
C VAL A 158 8.49 -8.85 31.86
N GLU A 159 8.81 -10.06 32.33
CA GLU A 159 8.75 -10.40 33.77
C GLU A 159 9.88 -9.74 34.58
N SER A 160 11.07 -9.60 33.99
CA SER A 160 12.22 -8.96 34.60
C SER A 160 13.12 -8.33 33.54
N ILE A 161 13.55 -7.08 33.79
CA ILE A 161 14.47 -6.34 32.91
C ILE A 161 15.83 -7.04 32.83
N ASN A 162 16.25 -7.74 33.91
CA ASN A 162 17.52 -8.47 33.97
C ASN A 162 17.61 -9.62 32.95
N CYS A 163 16.48 -10.07 32.40
CA CYS A 163 16.42 -11.08 31.35
C CYS A 163 16.69 -10.51 29.95
N LEU A 164 16.74 -9.17 29.81
CA LEU A 164 16.91 -8.48 28.53
C LEU A 164 18.37 -8.06 28.32
N GLU A 165 18.80 -8.10 27.07
CA GLU A 165 20.07 -7.52 26.62
C GLU A 165 19.86 -6.08 26.19
N GLU A 166 20.52 -5.13 26.86
CA GLU A 166 20.63 -3.76 26.37
C GLU A 166 21.70 -3.69 25.26
N ARG A 167 21.31 -3.17 24.10
CA ARG A 167 22.23 -2.82 23.00
C ARG A 167 22.11 -1.34 22.67
N LYS A 168 23.25 -0.66 22.56
CA LYS A 168 23.31 0.72 22.07
C LYS A 168 23.69 0.70 20.60
N MET A 169 22.83 1.28 19.77
CA MET A 169 22.99 1.29 18.32
C MET A 169 23.02 2.72 17.81
N ARG A 170 23.79 2.96 16.74
CA ARG A 170 23.82 4.23 16.03
C ARG A 170 23.04 4.08 14.73
N PHE A 171 22.19 5.06 14.44
CA PHE A 171 21.35 5.09 13.26
C PHE A 171 21.73 6.30 12.43
N GLY A 172 22.29 6.06 11.26
CA GLY A 172 22.46 7.01 10.18
C GLY A 172 21.40 6.81 9.11
N LEU A 173 21.66 7.39 7.94
CA LEU A 173 20.74 7.38 6.80
C LEU A 173 20.38 5.96 6.32
N GLU A 174 21.36 5.05 6.30
CA GLU A 174 21.16 3.67 5.88
C GLU A 174 20.28 2.89 6.87
N GLU A 175 20.52 3.02 8.17
CA GLU A 175 19.72 2.35 9.20
C GLU A 175 18.28 2.83 9.21
N PHE A 176 18.02 4.13 9.09
CA PHE A 176 16.66 4.65 9.00
C PHE A 176 15.97 4.27 7.68
N SER A 177 16.70 4.25 6.57
CA SER A 177 16.15 3.78 5.30
C SER A 177 15.71 2.32 5.43
N ASN A 178 16.55 1.46 6.00
CA ASN A 178 16.19 0.06 6.27
C ASN A 178 15.03 -0.07 7.26
N LEU A 179 14.99 0.76 8.32
CA LEU A 179 13.89 0.76 9.28
C LEU A 179 12.55 1.10 8.61
N LEU A 180 12.54 2.09 7.71
CA LEU A 180 11.39 2.45 6.90
C LEU A 180 10.96 1.30 5.97
N MET A 181 11.91 0.59 5.35
CA MET A 181 11.55 -0.57 4.53
C MET A 181 10.93 -1.69 5.38
N TRP A 182 11.52 -1.99 6.54
CA TRP A 182 11.03 -3.03 7.43
C TRP A 182 9.66 -2.70 8.04
N SER A 183 9.38 -1.42 8.30
CA SER A 183 8.08 -0.98 8.85
C SER A 183 6.94 -1.09 7.84
N LEU A 184 7.26 -1.01 6.54
CA LEU A 184 6.34 -1.26 5.44
C LEU A 184 6.13 -2.76 5.19
N SER A 185 7.11 -3.60 5.55
CA SER A 185 7.14 -5.02 5.18
C SER A 185 6.73 -5.98 6.30
N THR A 186 6.88 -5.57 7.56
CA THR A 186 6.80 -6.48 8.72
C THR A 186 6.14 -5.82 9.93
N ASN A 187 5.67 -6.66 10.86
CA ASN A 187 5.19 -6.24 12.18
C ASN A 187 6.29 -6.22 13.26
N THR A 188 7.55 -6.46 12.89
CA THR A 188 8.70 -6.51 13.82
C THR A 188 9.93 -5.76 13.26
N PRO A 189 9.77 -4.51 12.79
CA PRO A 189 10.84 -3.79 12.11
C PRO A 189 12.11 -3.59 12.95
N LEU A 190 12.00 -3.35 14.27
CA LEU A 190 13.20 -3.22 15.11
C LEU A 190 13.94 -4.54 15.24
N THR A 191 13.23 -5.65 15.44
CA THR A 191 13.84 -7.00 15.47
C THR A 191 14.57 -7.30 14.17
N ASN A 192 13.95 -7.03 13.02
CA ASN A 192 14.57 -7.28 11.71
C ASN A 192 15.83 -6.41 11.50
N LEU A 193 15.81 -5.16 11.95
CA LEU A 193 16.96 -4.28 11.85
C LEU A 193 18.10 -4.69 12.80
N VAL A 194 17.77 -5.03 14.05
CA VAL A 194 18.75 -5.27 15.13
C VAL A 194 19.43 -6.63 15.02
N ILE A 195 18.70 -7.64 14.55
CA ILE A 195 19.17 -9.03 14.51
C ILE A 195 19.57 -9.44 13.08
N GLY A 196 19.20 -8.65 12.07
CA GLY A 196 19.37 -9.01 10.67
C GLY A 196 18.32 -10.04 10.28
N GLY A 197 17.08 -9.56 10.11
CA GLY A 197 15.88 -10.32 9.77
C GLY A 197 16.12 -11.37 8.70
N SER A 198 15.32 -12.45 8.69
CA SER A 198 15.43 -13.48 7.67
C SER A 198 15.30 -12.83 6.29
N LYS A 199 16.37 -12.93 5.48
CA LYS A 199 16.49 -12.43 4.10
C LYS A 199 15.53 -13.14 3.12
N LYS A 200 14.32 -13.45 3.55
CA LYS A 200 13.31 -14.03 2.68
C LYS A 200 12.82 -12.90 1.78
N PRO A 201 12.80 -13.10 0.45
CA PRO A 201 12.20 -12.14 -0.47
C PRO A 201 10.80 -11.78 -0.01
N TRP A 202 10.39 -10.53 -0.24
CA TRP A 202 9.02 -10.08 -0.09
C TRP A 202 8.04 -11.17 -0.59
N SER A 203 7.36 -11.85 0.33
CA SER A 203 6.37 -12.87 0.01
C SER A 203 5.07 -12.53 0.73
N SER A 204 4.54 -11.34 0.45
CA SER A 204 3.20 -10.98 0.89
C SER A 204 2.20 -11.48 -0.14
N THR A 205 1.37 -12.44 0.26
CA THR A 205 0.10 -12.76 -0.38
C THR A 205 -1.02 -12.13 0.44
N SER A 206 -1.03 -10.80 0.58
CA SER A 206 -2.17 -10.13 1.21
C SER A 206 -3.31 -10.11 0.21
N ARG A 207 -4.17 -11.13 0.25
CA ARG A 207 -5.43 -11.10 -0.49
C ARG A 207 -6.36 -10.14 0.23
N LEU A 208 -6.73 -9.04 -0.42
CA LEU A 208 -7.82 -8.18 0.04
C LEU A 208 -9.08 -9.06 0.18
N THR A 209 -9.72 -9.06 1.35
CA THR A 209 -10.89 -9.90 1.63
C THR A 209 -12.16 -9.23 1.08
N ASN A 210 -13.17 -10.05 0.75
CA ASN A 210 -14.45 -9.53 0.24
C ASN A 210 -15.20 -8.65 1.26
N SER A 211 -14.92 -8.75 2.57
CA SER A 211 -15.55 -7.93 3.61
C SER A 211 -15.15 -6.45 3.51
N THR A 212 -13.86 -6.17 3.27
CA THR A 212 -13.32 -4.82 3.08
C THR A 212 -14.05 -4.06 1.96
N LEU A 213 -14.51 -4.76 0.93
CA LEU A 213 -15.22 -4.14 -0.19
C LEU A 213 -16.69 -3.86 0.08
N ILE A 214 -17.37 -4.71 0.86
CA ILE A 214 -18.73 -4.46 1.29
C ILE A 214 -18.75 -3.19 2.15
N ASP A 215 -17.74 -2.97 2.99
CA ASP A 215 -17.59 -1.73 3.74
C ASP A 215 -17.31 -0.53 2.82
N ILE A 216 -16.41 -0.65 1.82
CA ILE A 216 -16.14 0.43 0.84
C ILE A 216 -17.37 0.77 -0.04
N THR A 217 -18.21 -0.22 -0.38
CA THR A 217 -19.43 0.01 -1.17
C THR A 217 -20.62 0.48 -0.33
N SER A 218 -20.71 0.08 0.94
CA SER A 218 -21.79 0.47 1.86
C SER A 218 -21.53 1.80 2.55
N ALA A 219 -20.26 2.12 2.79
CA ALA A 219 -19.82 3.44 3.19
C ALA A 219 -19.86 4.36 1.95
N ASN A 220 -20.89 5.19 1.84
CA ASN A 220 -20.97 6.32 0.89
C ASN A 220 -19.88 7.40 1.14
N LEU A 221 -18.65 7.03 1.49
CA LEU A 221 -17.66 7.91 2.13
C LEU A 221 -16.98 8.90 1.17
N PHE A 222 -17.02 8.65 -0.14
CA PHE A 222 -16.47 9.56 -1.16
C PHE A 222 -17.43 9.74 -2.34
N SER A 223 -18.69 10.09 -2.08
CA SER A 223 -19.48 10.77 -3.11
C SER A 223 -19.00 12.21 -3.21
N SER A 224 -17.83 12.43 -3.83
CA SER A 224 -17.59 13.72 -4.45
C SER A 224 -18.61 13.84 -5.58
N ASN A 225 -19.39 14.93 -5.61
CA ASN A 225 -20.42 15.20 -6.64
C ASN A 225 -19.86 15.34 -8.08
N ILE A 226 -18.62 14.88 -8.33
CA ILE A 226 -17.98 14.76 -9.61
C ILE A 226 -18.49 13.44 -10.20
N GLY A 227 -19.32 13.51 -11.25
CA GLY A 227 -19.94 12.33 -11.86
C GLY A 227 -18.94 11.19 -12.02
N LYS A 228 -19.31 9.97 -11.60
CA LYS A 228 -18.44 8.77 -11.49
C LYS A 228 -17.50 8.64 -12.70
N ILE A 229 -16.29 9.20 -12.60
CA ILE A 229 -15.27 9.09 -13.65
C ILE A 229 -14.78 7.65 -13.60
N THR A 230 -15.03 6.93 -14.67
CA THR A 230 -14.54 5.56 -14.83
C THR A 230 -13.85 5.44 -16.18
N GLN A 231 -12.80 4.63 -16.22
CA GLN A 231 -12.08 4.34 -17.46
C GLN A 231 -12.02 2.83 -17.68
N PRO A 232 -12.47 2.32 -18.84
CA PRO A 232 -12.31 0.91 -19.17
C PRO A 232 -10.84 0.59 -19.48
N MET A 233 -10.41 -0.61 -19.09
CA MET A 233 -9.10 -1.16 -19.44
C MET A 233 -9.20 -2.65 -19.73
N LYS A 234 -8.20 -3.19 -20.43
CA LYS A 234 -8.11 -4.60 -20.78
C LYS A 234 -7.01 -5.29 -19.99
N LEU A 235 -7.37 -6.30 -19.22
CA LEU A 235 -6.44 -7.17 -18.50
C LEU A 235 -6.23 -8.45 -19.30
N LEU A 236 -4.97 -8.87 -19.44
CA LEU A 236 -4.62 -10.22 -19.85
C LEU A 236 -4.43 -11.06 -18.59
N VAL A 237 -5.15 -12.18 -18.48
CA VAL A 237 -5.25 -12.99 -17.27
C VAL A 237 -4.90 -14.44 -17.57
N HIS A 238 -4.17 -15.09 -16.68
CA HIS A 238 -3.98 -16.53 -16.71
C HIS A 238 -5.22 -17.24 -16.15
N LYS A 239 -5.93 -18.01 -16.99
CA LYS A 239 -7.21 -18.66 -16.67
C LYS A 239 -7.17 -19.49 -15.39
N ALA A 240 -6.27 -20.47 -15.33
CA ALA A 240 -6.18 -21.41 -14.21
C ALA A 240 -5.73 -20.76 -12.89
N LYS A 241 -4.75 -19.84 -12.96
CA LYS A 241 -4.19 -19.18 -11.77
C LYS A 241 -5.01 -17.98 -11.31
N LYS A 242 -5.94 -17.50 -12.14
CA LYS A 242 -6.68 -16.24 -11.96
C LYS A 242 -5.75 -15.08 -11.58
N LYS A 243 -4.58 -15.01 -12.24
CA LYS A 243 -3.54 -14.00 -12.03
C LYS A 243 -3.46 -13.08 -13.24
N VAL A 244 -3.38 -11.76 -13.01
CA VAL A 244 -3.09 -10.79 -14.07
C VAL A 244 -1.67 -11.03 -14.60
N LEU A 245 -1.54 -11.05 -15.92
CA LEU A 245 -0.25 -11.09 -16.59
C LEU A 245 0.22 -9.67 -16.92
N CYS A 246 -0.67 -8.88 -17.52
CA CYS A 246 -0.49 -7.44 -17.74
C CYS A 246 -1.83 -6.76 -18.03
N ALA A 247 -1.84 -5.44 -17.97
CA ALA A 247 -2.92 -4.59 -18.45
C ALA A 247 -2.47 -3.81 -19.68
N GLN A 248 -3.33 -3.77 -20.70
CA GLN A 248 -3.24 -2.81 -21.79
C GLN A 248 -4.06 -1.58 -21.41
N VAL A 249 -3.38 -0.43 -21.30
CA VAL A 249 -3.96 0.78 -20.72
C VAL A 249 -3.64 2.01 -21.55
N GLU A 250 -4.48 3.02 -21.43
CA GLU A 250 -4.27 4.32 -22.05
C GLU A 250 -3.61 5.31 -21.08
N HIS A 251 -3.33 6.50 -21.61
CA HIS A 251 -2.61 7.58 -20.93
C HIS A 251 -3.15 7.93 -19.51
N PRO A 252 -4.47 8.10 -19.26
CA PRO A 252 -4.96 8.52 -17.94
C PRO A 252 -4.64 7.55 -16.80
N PHE A 253 -4.61 6.25 -17.08
CA PHE A 253 -4.24 5.25 -16.07
C PHE A 253 -2.75 5.32 -15.70
N VAL A 254 -1.87 5.62 -16.67
CA VAL A 254 -0.45 5.77 -16.38
C VAL A 254 -0.16 7.07 -15.61
N GLU A 255 -0.90 8.15 -15.91
CA GLU A 255 -0.84 9.38 -15.10
C GLU A 255 -1.27 9.14 -13.65
N LEU A 256 -2.31 8.33 -13.43
CA LEU A 256 -2.70 7.86 -12.10
C LEU A 256 -1.55 7.10 -11.41
N LEU A 257 -0.96 6.10 -12.07
CA LEU A 257 0.16 5.35 -11.49
C LEU A 257 1.32 6.28 -11.14
N PHE A 258 1.75 7.13 -12.06
CA PHE A 258 2.86 8.07 -11.81
C PHE A 258 2.54 9.08 -10.72
N SER A 259 1.27 9.47 -10.54
CA SER A 259 0.89 10.32 -9.41
C SER A 259 1.16 9.67 -8.04
N PHE A 260 1.14 8.34 -7.92
CA PHE A 260 1.43 7.64 -6.66
C PHE A 260 2.80 8.05 -6.11
N LEU A 261 3.80 8.21 -6.99
CA LEU A 261 5.16 8.60 -6.60
C LEU A 261 5.24 9.99 -5.95
N THR A 262 4.22 10.82 -6.13
CA THR A 262 4.14 12.18 -5.56
C THR A 262 3.39 12.25 -4.23
N ILE A 263 2.66 11.19 -3.87
CA ILE A 263 1.86 11.13 -2.65
C ILE A 263 2.80 10.96 -1.46
N PRO A 264 2.72 11.79 -0.41
CA PRO A 264 3.48 11.55 0.82
C PRO A 264 2.91 10.38 1.63
N LEU A 265 3.75 9.65 2.35
CA LEU A 265 3.35 8.43 3.08
C LEU A 265 2.22 8.68 4.09
N GLY A 266 2.17 9.83 4.78
CA GLY A 266 1.05 10.16 5.67
C GLY A 266 -0.29 10.30 4.93
N SER A 267 -0.26 10.86 3.72
CA SER A 267 -1.44 10.94 2.86
C SER A 267 -1.84 9.56 2.34
N PHE A 268 -0.89 8.69 2.02
CA PHE A 268 -1.16 7.29 1.70
C PHE A 268 -1.91 6.59 2.85
N VAL A 269 -1.42 6.67 4.09
CA VAL A 269 -2.08 6.05 5.26
C VAL A 269 -3.49 6.61 5.44
N ARG A 270 -3.66 7.94 5.37
CA ARG A 270 -4.96 8.59 5.48
C ARG A 270 -5.97 8.09 4.42
N LEU A 271 -5.53 7.92 3.18
CA LEU A 271 -6.38 7.49 2.06
C LEU A 271 -6.73 6.00 2.14
N THR A 272 -5.89 5.18 2.78
CA THR A 272 -6.02 3.72 2.77
C THR A 272 -6.48 3.13 4.10
N LYS A 273 -6.51 3.91 5.20
CA LYS A 273 -6.90 3.45 6.54
C LYS A 273 -8.27 2.78 6.63
N GLU A 274 -9.24 3.20 5.80
CA GLU A 274 -10.60 2.64 5.78
C GLU A 274 -10.69 1.36 4.93
N ILE A 275 -9.63 1.02 4.20
CA ILE A 275 -9.48 -0.21 3.41
C ILE A 275 -8.82 -1.30 4.27
N ASP A 276 -8.30 -0.97 5.45
CA ASP A 276 -7.68 -1.95 6.33
C ASP A 276 -8.75 -2.70 7.12
N ASP A 277 -8.91 -4.00 6.81
CA ASP A 277 -9.36 -4.95 7.81
C ASP A 277 -8.18 -5.16 8.80
N ASP A 278 -8.47 -5.22 10.10
CA ASP A 278 -7.49 -5.40 11.19
C ASP A 278 -6.61 -6.67 11.03
N SER A 279 -6.91 -7.49 10.02
CA SER A 279 -6.28 -8.77 9.70
C SER A 279 -5.03 -8.69 8.81
N SER A 280 -4.72 -7.57 8.16
CA SER A 280 -3.51 -7.46 7.30
C SER A 280 -2.25 -7.07 8.08
N PRO A 281 -1.22 -7.93 8.17
CA PRO A 281 0.00 -7.66 8.93
C PRO A 281 0.97 -6.70 8.22
N VAL A 282 0.67 -6.30 6.99
CA VAL A 282 1.53 -5.42 6.16
C VAL A 282 1.32 -3.99 6.63
N GLN A 283 2.43 -3.24 6.82
CA GLN A 283 2.44 -1.83 7.28
C GLN A 283 1.99 -1.57 8.73
N VAL A 284 1.83 -2.59 9.59
CA VAL A 284 1.48 -2.41 11.02
C VAL A 284 2.39 -1.39 11.70
N GLY A 285 3.70 -1.42 11.41
CA GLY A 285 4.66 -0.45 11.96
C GLY A 285 4.34 1.00 11.60
N ILE A 286 4.00 1.25 10.33
CA ILE A 286 3.62 2.59 9.85
C ILE A 286 2.26 3.02 10.40
N ILE A 287 1.29 2.12 10.46
CA ILE A 287 -0.05 2.40 11.02
C ILE A 287 0.06 2.76 12.51
N ASN A 288 0.85 2.00 13.28
CA ASN A 288 1.09 2.27 14.69
C ASN A 288 1.78 3.62 14.90
N LEU A 289 2.80 3.93 14.09
CA LEU A 289 3.49 5.20 14.17
C LEU A 289 2.54 6.39 13.84
N TYR A 290 1.63 6.21 12.88
CA TYR A 290 0.59 7.19 12.54
C TYR A 290 -0.38 7.41 13.72
N LYS A 291 -0.79 6.32 14.38
CA LYS A 291 -1.61 6.37 15.61
C LYS A 291 -0.86 7.05 16.76
N SER A 292 0.44 6.79 16.91
CA SER A 292 1.28 7.43 17.93
C SER A 292 1.32 8.95 17.79
N ILE A 293 1.40 9.48 16.57
CA ILE A 293 1.34 10.93 16.31
C ILE A 293 0.02 11.51 16.82
N SER A 294 -1.10 10.82 16.59
CA SER A 294 -2.41 11.26 17.07
C SER A 294 -2.45 11.29 18.60
N CYS A 295 -2.01 10.21 19.28
CA CYS A 295 -1.98 10.15 20.74
C CYS A 295 -1.06 11.21 21.36
N LEU A 296 0.12 11.44 20.77
CA LEU A 296 1.07 12.43 21.25
C LEU A 296 0.56 13.86 21.09
N ALA A 297 -0.20 14.14 20.04
CA ALA A 297 -0.87 15.42 19.87
C ALA A 297 -1.89 15.67 20.99
N ASP A 298 -2.73 14.67 21.27
CA ASP A 298 -3.78 14.77 22.30
C ASP A 298 -3.18 14.92 23.71
N GLU A 299 -1.97 14.40 23.92
CA GLU A 299 -1.17 14.58 25.15
C GLU A 299 -0.26 15.85 25.13
N ASN A 300 -0.41 16.77 24.16
CA ASN A 300 0.34 18.04 24.05
C ASN A 300 1.87 17.89 23.92
N HIS A 301 2.31 16.83 23.23
CA HIS A 301 3.73 16.56 22.94
C HIS A 301 4.19 17.06 21.56
N LEU A 302 3.27 17.31 20.62
CA LEU A 302 3.61 17.92 19.33
C LEU A 302 3.73 19.45 19.44
N GLU A 303 4.54 20.04 18.57
CA GLU A 303 4.78 21.49 18.59
C GLU A 303 3.51 22.30 18.30
N SER A 304 2.68 21.85 17.35
CA SER A 304 1.43 22.52 17.02
C SER A 304 0.42 21.58 16.34
N GLU A 305 -0.85 22.01 16.33
CA GLU A 305 -1.89 21.34 15.53
C GLU A 305 -1.59 21.41 14.02
N ASP A 306 -0.87 22.43 13.55
CA ASP A 306 -0.42 22.50 12.16
C ASP A 306 0.61 21.40 11.84
N VAL A 307 1.51 21.10 12.78
CA VAL A 307 2.45 19.96 12.65
C VAL A 307 1.69 18.64 12.67
N LYS A 308 0.71 18.48 13.55
CA LYS A 308 -0.18 17.29 13.56
C LYS A 308 -0.84 17.09 12.20
N ALA A 309 -1.51 18.13 11.69
CA ALA A 309 -2.20 18.09 10.40
C ALA A 309 -1.23 17.81 9.24
N MET A 310 -0.03 18.40 9.29
CA MET A 310 1.01 18.18 8.28
C MET A 310 1.56 16.75 8.28
N LEU A 311 1.73 16.11 9.44
CA LEU A 311 2.19 14.73 9.53
C LEU A 311 1.10 13.71 9.17
N LEU A 312 -0.15 13.94 9.61
CA LEU A 312 -1.28 13.02 9.38
C LEU A 312 -1.94 13.20 8.00
N CYS A 313 -1.85 14.40 7.42
CA CYS A 313 -2.39 14.74 6.10
C CYS A 313 -1.44 15.65 5.30
N PRO A 314 -0.20 15.20 5.03
CA PRO A 314 0.79 15.95 4.26
C PRO A 314 0.29 16.22 2.85
N LYS A 315 0.37 17.48 2.42
CA LYS A 315 -0.06 17.91 1.08
C LYS A 315 0.95 17.49 0.02
N ILE A 316 0.49 17.24 -1.20
CA ILE A 316 1.39 17.12 -2.36
C ILE A 316 2.05 18.48 -2.62
N ALA A 317 3.33 18.49 -3.01
CA ALA A 317 4.05 19.73 -3.28
C ALA A 317 3.34 20.57 -4.36
N ASN A 318 3.29 21.89 -4.16
CA ASN A 318 2.50 22.79 -5.00
C ASN A 318 2.96 22.80 -6.49
N SER A 319 4.19 22.38 -6.77
CA SER A 319 4.72 22.25 -8.14
C SER A 319 4.04 21.17 -8.98
N TYR A 320 3.42 20.15 -8.37
CA TYR A 320 2.69 19.13 -9.12
C TYR A 320 1.34 19.65 -9.55
N ARG A 321 1.00 19.49 -10.83
CA ARG A 321 -0.34 19.78 -11.35
C ARG A 321 -1.26 18.58 -11.13
N ARG A 322 -2.57 18.79 -11.30
CA ARG A 322 -3.55 17.71 -11.25
C ARG A 322 -3.42 16.87 -12.52
N VAL A 323 -2.92 15.64 -12.39
CA VAL A 323 -2.74 14.71 -13.54
C VAL A 323 -3.77 13.59 -13.59
N THR A 324 -4.52 13.40 -12.50
CA THR A 324 -5.55 12.37 -12.39
C THR A 324 -6.75 12.89 -11.61
N GLU A 325 -7.93 12.40 -11.97
CA GLU A 325 -9.19 12.67 -11.28
C GLU A 325 -9.67 11.43 -10.48
N PHE A 326 -8.93 10.31 -10.50
CA PHE A 326 -9.33 9.09 -9.80
C PHE A 326 -8.98 9.10 -8.31
N LEU A 327 -8.22 10.08 -7.82
CA LEU A 327 -7.83 10.18 -6.42
C LEU A 327 -8.06 11.59 -5.86
N PRO A 328 -8.60 11.73 -4.64
CA PRO A 328 -8.81 13.01 -3.98
C PRO A 328 -7.52 13.53 -3.32
N ILE A 329 -6.46 13.71 -4.11
CA ILE A 329 -5.11 14.08 -3.64
C ILE A 329 -4.71 15.53 -3.98
N TYR A 330 -5.48 16.21 -4.82
CA TYR A 330 -5.23 17.59 -5.26
C TYR A 330 -6.24 18.56 -4.66
N ASP A 331 -5.81 19.81 -4.47
CA ASP A 331 -6.74 20.90 -4.15
C ASP A 331 -7.76 21.10 -5.29
N VAL A 332 -8.99 21.49 -4.94
CA VAL A 332 -10.09 21.66 -5.91
C VAL A 332 -9.73 22.62 -7.06
N ASN A 333 -8.98 23.68 -6.75
CA ASN A 333 -8.58 24.72 -7.71
C ASN A 333 -7.27 24.39 -8.44
N LYS A 334 -6.73 23.18 -8.28
CA LYS A 334 -5.46 22.80 -8.88
C LYS A 334 -5.61 22.66 -10.40
N GLY A 335 -4.82 23.41 -11.16
CA GLY A 335 -4.82 23.33 -12.61
C GLY A 335 -4.41 21.96 -13.14
N ALA A 336 -5.03 21.54 -14.24
CA ALA A 336 -4.69 20.31 -14.94
C ALA A 336 -3.24 20.33 -15.49
N GLY A 337 -2.63 19.15 -15.56
CA GLY A 337 -1.34 18.93 -16.17
C GLY A 337 -1.15 17.45 -16.52
N HIS A 338 0.05 17.07 -16.93
CA HIS A 338 0.39 15.70 -17.32
C HIS A 338 1.90 15.48 -17.20
N PHE A 339 2.30 14.28 -16.78
CA PHE A 339 3.71 13.87 -16.76
C PHE A 339 4.19 13.39 -18.12
N LEU A 340 3.31 12.76 -18.89
CA LEU A 340 3.60 12.10 -20.17
C LEU A 340 3.20 12.98 -21.36
N LYS A 341 3.79 12.72 -22.53
CA LYS A 341 3.31 13.32 -23.78
C LYS A 341 2.08 12.59 -24.28
N GLU A 342 1.09 13.36 -24.72
CA GLU A 342 -0.20 12.91 -25.22
C GLU A 342 -0.15 11.98 -26.46
N HIS A 343 1.01 11.86 -27.11
CA HIS A 343 1.18 11.06 -28.34
C HIS A 343 1.43 9.56 -28.06
N ALA A 344 1.70 9.16 -26.82
CA ALA A 344 1.85 7.76 -26.44
C ALA A 344 0.47 7.16 -26.09
N ARG A 345 -0.15 6.45 -27.04
CA ARG A 345 -1.56 6.05 -26.92
C ARG A 345 -1.81 4.80 -26.06
N ILE A 346 -0.87 3.86 -26.02
CA ILE A 346 -1.08 2.56 -25.37
C ILE A 346 0.19 2.16 -24.60
N PHE A 347 -0.01 1.77 -23.34
CA PHE A 347 1.01 1.23 -22.46
C PHE A 347 0.66 -0.19 -22.05
N ILE A 348 1.69 -0.95 -21.70
CA ILE A 348 1.55 -2.25 -21.05
C ILE A 348 2.05 -2.11 -19.63
N VAL A 349 1.18 -2.44 -18.68
CA VAL A 349 1.48 -2.41 -17.25
C VAL A 349 1.52 -3.84 -16.73
N SER A 350 2.63 -4.26 -16.13
CA SER A 350 2.73 -5.60 -15.53
C SER A 350 1.92 -5.70 -14.24
N ASP A 351 1.72 -6.92 -13.74
CA ASP A 351 1.10 -7.14 -12.42
C ASP A 351 1.88 -6.49 -11.26
N GLU A 352 3.18 -6.26 -11.44
CA GLU A 352 4.03 -5.49 -10.52
C GLU A 352 4.01 -3.98 -10.79
N LEU A 353 3.07 -3.47 -11.60
CA LEU A 353 2.98 -2.06 -12.00
C LEU A 353 4.18 -1.52 -12.80
N GLU A 354 4.96 -2.40 -13.42
CA GLU A 354 6.00 -1.98 -14.36
C GLU A 354 5.34 -1.45 -15.64
N VAL A 355 5.61 -0.19 -15.99
CA VAL A 355 5.06 0.50 -17.15
C VAL A 355 6.05 0.43 -18.30
N THR A 356 5.61 -0.16 -19.40
CA THR A 356 6.38 -0.23 -20.66
C THR A 356 5.55 0.30 -21.82
N ILE A 357 6.24 0.81 -22.84
CA ILE A 357 5.61 1.20 -24.10
C ILE A 357 5.74 0.02 -25.04
N SER A 358 4.61 -0.52 -25.50
CA SER A 358 4.61 -1.54 -26.55
C SER A 358 4.14 -0.95 -27.86
N GLN A 359 4.84 -1.30 -28.94
CA GLN A 359 4.47 -0.98 -30.32
C GLN A 359 4.12 -2.24 -31.15
N SER A 360 4.06 -3.44 -30.55
CA SER A 360 3.94 -4.70 -31.31
C SER A 360 3.44 -5.90 -30.48
N ILE A 361 3.29 -7.06 -31.14
CA ILE A 361 2.96 -8.39 -30.58
C ILE A 361 4.03 -8.95 -29.62
N ASP A 362 5.14 -8.24 -29.38
CA ASP A 362 6.27 -8.69 -28.54
C ASP A 362 5.88 -8.98 -27.09
N VAL A 363 4.76 -8.41 -26.63
CA VAL A 363 4.19 -8.67 -25.30
C VAL A 363 3.75 -10.13 -25.18
N ILE A 364 3.11 -10.68 -26.23
CA ILE A 364 2.63 -12.07 -26.25
C ILE A 364 3.82 -13.03 -26.33
N SER A 365 4.86 -12.69 -27.10
CA SER A 365 6.06 -13.52 -27.22
C SER A 365 6.86 -13.59 -25.90
N LYS A 366 6.83 -12.55 -25.07
CA LYS A 366 7.39 -12.58 -23.70
C LYS A 366 6.72 -13.66 -22.84
N PHE A 367 5.41 -13.85 -22.94
CA PHE A 367 4.71 -14.85 -22.12
C PHE A 367 5.01 -16.29 -22.53
N ASN A 368 5.22 -16.54 -23.83
CA ASN A 368 5.68 -17.85 -24.31
C ASN A 368 7.05 -18.21 -23.70
N LYS A 369 7.97 -17.24 -23.59
CA LYS A 369 9.28 -17.43 -22.94
C LYS A 369 9.17 -17.69 -21.43
N LEU A 370 8.10 -17.21 -20.79
CA LEU A 370 7.79 -17.43 -19.38
C LEU A 370 6.99 -18.73 -19.14
N GLY A 371 6.78 -19.55 -20.18
CA GLY A 371 6.09 -20.83 -20.10
C GLY A 371 4.57 -20.73 -19.93
N VAL A 372 3.96 -19.58 -20.26
CA VAL A 372 2.50 -19.43 -20.27
C VAL A 372 2.00 -19.62 -21.69
N HIS A 373 1.18 -20.64 -21.93
CA HIS A 373 0.62 -20.94 -23.24
C HIS A 373 -0.53 -19.99 -23.58
N VAL A 374 -0.64 -19.55 -24.83
CA VAL A 374 -1.70 -18.60 -25.27
C VAL A 374 -3.10 -19.14 -25.00
N ALA A 375 -3.31 -20.46 -25.09
CA ALA A 375 -4.60 -21.09 -24.77
C ALA A 375 -5.02 -20.88 -23.29
N ASP A 376 -4.07 -20.65 -22.39
CA ASP A 376 -4.31 -20.41 -20.96
C ASP A 376 -4.57 -18.93 -20.64
N MET A 377 -4.57 -18.06 -21.64
CA MET A 377 -4.78 -16.62 -21.49
C MET A 377 -6.22 -16.24 -21.83
N GLU A 378 -6.78 -15.31 -21.07
CA GLU A 378 -8.06 -14.66 -21.34
C GLU A 378 -7.94 -13.14 -21.24
N VAL A 379 -8.69 -12.41 -22.06
CA VAL A 379 -8.83 -10.96 -21.94
C VAL A 379 -10.05 -10.65 -21.09
N MET A 380 -9.88 -9.82 -20.08
CA MET A 380 -10.91 -9.39 -19.15
C MET A 380 -11.02 -7.87 -19.20
N GLU A 381 -12.21 -7.36 -19.46
CA GLU A 381 -12.49 -5.92 -19.41
C GLU A 381 -12.87 -5.53 -17.98
N VAL A 382 -12.21 -4.51 -17.46
CA VAL A 382 -12.49 -3.94 -16.13
C VAL A 382 -12.55 -2.43 -16.23
N THR A 383 -13.14 -1.78 -15.25
CA THR A 383 -13.15 -0.31 -15.14
C THR A 383 -12.34 0.11 -13.92
N ILE A 384 -11.62 1.24 -14.04
CA ILE A 384 -11.05 1.93 -12.88
C ILE A 384 -11.87 3.17 -12.56
N GLY A 385 -12.32 3.26 -11.32
CA GLY A 385 -12.81 4.48 -10.68
C GLY A 385 -11.99 4.78 -9.43
N GLU A 386 -12.54 5.62 -8.55
CA GLU A 386 -11.87 6.03 -7.31
C GLU A 386 -11.56 4.86 -6.36
N GLN A 387 -12.49 3.91 -6.24
CA GLN A 387 -12.34 2.77 -5.35
C GLN A 387 -11.22 1.84 -5.81
N GLU A 388 -11.17 1.50 -7.10
CA GLU A 388 -10.08 0.71 -7.67
C GLU A 388 -8.75 1.47 -7.61
N ALA A 389 -8.75 2.79 -7.80
CA ALA A 389 -7.53 3.60 -7.67
C ALA A 389 -6.97 3.59 -6.25
N LEU A 390 -7.82 3.66 -5.22
CA LEU A 390 -7.43 3.55 -3.81
C LEU A 390 -6.92 2.15 -3.46
N LEU A 391 -7.58 1.10 -3.95
CA LEU A 391 -7.13 -0.30 -3.78
C LEU A 391 -5.78 -0.53 -4.47
N LEU A 392 -5.61 0.01 -5.68
CA LEU A 392 -4.37 -0.09 -6.44
C LEU A 392 -3.23 0.67 -5.76
N LEU A 393 -3.50 1.86 -5.22
CA LEU A 393 -2.55 2.62 -4.41
C LEU A 393 -2.10 1.79 -3.20
N LYS A 394 -3.03 1.19 -2.46
CA LYS A 394 -2.72 0.29 -1.33
C LYS A 394 -1.88 -0.91 -1.75
N ALA A 395 -2.30 -1.59 -2.82
CA ALA A 395 -1.60 -2.76 -3.36
C ALA A 395 -0.18 -2.41 -3.85
N SER A 396 0.04 -1.17 -4.32
CA SER A 396 1.36 -0.74 -4.78
C SER A 396 2.45 -0.81 -3.70
N LEU A 397 2.12 -0.56 -2.43
CA LEU A 397 3.06 -0.69 -1.31
C LEU A 397 3.05 -2.06 -0.62
N SER A 398 2.00 -2.86 -0.82
CA SER A 398 1.74 -4.09 -0.04
C SER A 398 1.86 -5.38 -0.86
N SER A 399 1.98 -5.30 -2.19
CA SER A 399 1.95 -6.47 -3.06
C SER A 399 2.92 -6.37 -4.24
N THR A 400 3.43 -7.51 -4.69
CA THR A 400 4.14 -7.70 -5.97
C THR A 400 3.22 -8.31 -7.05
N SER A 401 1.91 -8.23 -6.87
CA SER A 401 0.88 -8.64 -7.82
C SER A 401 -0.30 -7.69 -7.68
N ALA A 402 -0.01 -6.39 -7.75
CA ALA A 402 -0.93 -5.33 -7.37
C ALA A 402 -2.17 -5.25 -8.26
N LEU A 403 -2.06 -5.56 -9.56
CA LEU A 403 -3.24 -5.62 -10.44
C LEU A 403 -4.11 -6.83 -10.08
N THR A 404 -3.49 -7.98 -9.82
CA THR A 404 -4.20 -9.17 -9.36
C THR A 404 -4.91 -8.89 -8.06
N ASP A 405 -4.26 -8.31 -7.05
CA ASP A 405 -4.89 -8.05 -5.77
C ASP A 405 -5.97 -6.96 -5.84
N CYS A 406 -5.78 -5.93 -6.68
CA CYS A 406 -6.79 -4.90 -6.92
C CYS A 406 -8.05 -5.47 -7.60
N PHE A 407 -7.89 -6.41 -8.55
CA PHE A 407 -9.00 -6.92 -9.37
C PHE A 407 -9.49 -8.34 -8.98
N ASP A 408 -8.81 -9.08 -8.09
CA ASP A 408 -9.24 -10.40 -7.59
C ASP A 408 -10.64 -10.37 -6.96
N PRO A 409 -11.00 -9.35 -6.17
CA PRO A 409 -12.32 -9.33 -5.55
C PRO A 409 -13.46 -9.18 -6.56
N PHE A 410 -13.22 -8.48 -7.66
CA PHE A 410 -14.19 -8.30 -8.74
C PHE A 410 -14.32 -9.52 -9.65
N ARG A 411 -13.41 -10.50 -9.53
CA ARG A 411 -13.47 -11.78 -10.26
C ARG A 411 -14.39 -12.81 -9.63
N LYS A 412 -14.71 -12.66 -8.34
CA LYS A 412 -15.60 -13.58 -7.61
C LYS A 412 -17.02 -12.99 -7.67
N LYS A 413 -17.89 -13.56 -8.50
CA LYS A 413 -19.32 -13.21 -8.47
C LYS A 413 -19.83 -13.32 -7.01
N PRO A 414 -20.60 -12.36 -6.49
CA PRO A 414 -21.27 -12.53 -5.21
C PRO A 414 -22.10 -13.82 -5.29
N LYS A 415 -21.95 -14.70 -4.30
CA LYS A 415 -22.86 -15.84 -4.14
C LYS A 415 -24.24 -15.25 -3.84
N ASP A 416 -25.23 -15.52 -4.67
CA ASP A 416 -26.62 -15.15 -4.40
C ASP A 416 -27.01 -15.70 -3.02
N HIS A 417 -27.08 -14.82 -2.02
CA HIS A 417 -27.81 -15.10 -0.80
C HIS A 417 -29.29 -14.95 -1.16
N VAL A 418 -29.91 -16.06 -1.53
CA VAL A 418 -31.37 -16.19 -1.40
C VAL A 418 -31.64 -16.13 0.10
N PRO A 419 -32.35 -15.10 0.61
CA PRO A 419 -32.72 -15.08 2.01
C PRO A 419 -33.69 -16.24 2.22
N ASN A 420 -33.29 -17.20 3.05
CA ASN A 420 -34.17 -18.25 3.51
C ASN A 420 -35.19 -17.58 4.45
N ILE A 421 -36.34 -17.17 3.91
CA ILE A 421 -37.47 -16.69 4.70
C ILE A 421 -38.06 -17.93 5.38
N GLY A 422 -37.46 -18.31 6.50
CA GLY A 422 -38.13 -19.18 7.47
C GLY A 422 -39.23 -18.36 8.12
N PHE A 423 -40.48 -18.65 7.78
CA PHE A 423 -41.62 -18.17 8.55
C PHE A 423 -41.54 -18.82 9.93
N ALA A 424 -41.41 -17.98 10.95
CA ALA A 424 -41.60 -18.38 12.34
C ALA A 424 -43.10 -18.69 12.53
N GLU A 425 -43.42 -19.94 12.81
CA GLU A 425 -44.73 -20.30 13.37
C GLU A 425 -44.73 -19.93 14.85
N ASP A 426 -45.56 -18.95 15.18
CA ASP A 426 -45.93 -18.57 16.54
C ASP A 426 -46.99 -19.54 17.06
N GLY A 427 -46.84 -19.96 18.31
CA GLY A 427 -47.68 -20.98 18.93
C GLY A 427 -49.09 -20.47 19.24
N GLY A 428 -50.09 -21.29 18.92
CA GLY A 428 -51.48 -21.08 19.32
C GLY A 428 -52.23 -22.39 19.43
N SER A 429 -52.50 -22.81 20.67
CA SER A 429 -53.44 -23.86 21.05
C SER A 429 -54.85 -23.59 20.52
N ASP A 430 -55.57 -24.60 20.03
CA ASP A 430 -56.77 -25.17 20.66
C ASP A 430 -57.51 -26.18 19.74
N SER A 431 -58.07 -27.20 20.41
CA SER A 431 -59.15 -28.14 20.09
C SER A 431 -59.56 -28.52 18.65
N GLY A 432 -59.72 -29.84 18.45
CA GLY A 432 -60.95 -30.35 17.82
C GLY A 432 -60.80 -31.24 16.57
N GLU A 433 -61.22 -32.49 16.75
CA GLU A 433 -61.82 -33.42 15.76
C GLU A 433 -60.95 -34.21 14.77
N GLU A 434 -61.02 -35.54 14.97
CA GLU A 434 -60.80 -36.60 14.01
C GLU A 434 -61.67 -36.43 12.76
N VAL A 435 -61.12 -36.64 11.56
CA VAL A 435 -61.78 -37.50 10.56
C VAL A 435 -60.72 -38.18 9.67
N ASP A 436 -60.82 -39.49 9.63
CA ASP A 436 -60.20 -40.45 8.72
C ASP A 436 -60.71 -40.25 7.27
N TYR A 437 -59.92 -40.52 6.24
CA TYR A 437 -60.37 -41.17 4.97
C TYR A 437 -59.20 -41.49 4.03
N SER A 438 -59.22 -42.75 3.63
CA SER A 438 -58.46 -43.52 2.65
C SER A 438 -58.58 -43.11 1.18
N GLY A 439 -57.63 -43.59 0.36
CA GLY A 439 -57.76 -43.90 -1.07
C GLY A 439 -57.13 -42.85 -2.00
N ASP A 440 -56.58 -43.17 -3.17
CA ASP A 440 -56.33 -44.41 -3.89
C ASP A 440 -55.32 -44.07 -5.02
N GLU A 441 -54.70 -45.12 -5.55
CA GLU A 441 -53.80 -45.13 -6.70
C GLU A 441 -54.43 -44.62 -8.01
N VAL A 442 -53.62 -43.93 -8.83
CA VAL A 442 -53.54 -44.05 -10.31
C VAL A 442 -52.26 -43.29 -10.72
N GLY A 443 -51.23 -43.83 -11.38
CA GLY A 443 -51.19 -44.88 -12.38
C GLY A 443 -51.37 -44.25 -13.77
N PHE A 444 -50.28 -43.90 -14.46
CA PHE A 444 -50.16 -44.02 -15.93
C PHE A 444 -48.69 -43.94 -16.37
N THR A 445 -48.36 -44.88 -17.25
CA THR A 445 -47.08 -45.27 -17.82
C THR A 445 -47.08 -45.02 -19.33
N LEU A 446 -45.88 -44.75 -19.88
CA LEU A 446 -45.43 -44.99 -21.26
C LEU A 446 -46.08 -44.06 -22.33
N GLU A 447 -45.44 -43.68 -23.43
CA GLU A 447 -44.59 -44.45 -24.35
C GLU A 447 -43.53 -43.57 -25.05
N ASP A 448 -42.54 -44.30 -25.56
CA ASP A 448 -41.38 -43.94 -26.37
C ASP A 448 -41.71 -43.54 -27.82
N GLU A 449 -40.68 -43.07 -28.54
CA GLU A 449 -40.30 -43.35 -29.96
C GLU A 449 -39.49 -42.16 -30.51
N ASP A 450 -38.17 -42.34 -30.70
CA ASP A 450 -37.45 -42.78 -31.93
C ASP A 450 -37.07 -41.57 -32.82
N ASP A 451 -35.78 -41.23 -32.90
CA ASP A 451 -34.74 -41.74 -33.82
C ASP A 451 -34.81 -41.12 -35.23
N SER A 452 -33.77 -40.34 -35.59
CA SER A 452 -33.17 -40.33 -36.94
C SER A 452 -31.98 -39.35 -37.03
N ASP A 453 -30.79 -39.94 -36.95
CA ASP A 453 -29.64 -39.85 -37.87
C ASP A 453 -29.30 -38.62 -38.76
N GLU A 454 -27.98 -38.55 -39.01
CA GLU A 454 -27.25 -38.00 -40.16
C GLU A 454 -26.97 -36.47 -40.26
N SER A 455 -25.71 -36.08 -40.04
CA SER A 455 -24.69 -36.05 -41.12
C SER A 455 -23.49 -35.15 -40.76
N PHE A 456 -22.30 -35.74 -40.88
CA PHE A 456 -21.00 -35.06 -40.90
C PHE A 456 -20.77 -34.39 -42.26
N VAL A 457 -20.28 -33.15 -42.25
CA VAL A 457 -19.49 -32.60 -43.38
C VAL A 457 -18.31 -31.79 -42.84
N ILE A 458 -17.12 -32.29 -43.17
CA ILE A 458 -15.81 -31.63 -43.09
C ILE A 458 -15.67 -30.74 -44.33
N ILE A 459 -15.25 -29.47 -44.16
CA ILE A 459 -14.54 -28.72 -45.21
C ILE A 459 -13.42 -27.91 -44.56
N ASP A 460 -12.18 -28.24 -44.94
CA ASP A 460 -10.99 -27.41 -44.83
C ASP A 460 -11.05 -26.25 -45.84
N LEU A 461 -10.73 -25.03 -45.37
CA LEU A 461 -9.79 -24.07 -45.99
C LEU A 461 -9.54 -22.87 -45.06
#